data_AF-F9EDG2-F1
#
_entry.id   AF-F9EDG2-F1
#
_cell.length_a   1.000
_cell.length_b   1.000
_cell.length_c   1.000
_cell.angle_alpha   90.00
_cell.angle_beta   90.00
_cell.angle_gamma   90.00
#
_symmetry.space_group_name_H-M   'P 1'
#
loop_
_entity.id
_entity.type
_entity.pdbx_description
1 polymer ?
#
loop_
_entity_poly.entity_id
_entity_poly.type
_entity_poly.pdbx_seq_one_letter_code
_entity_poly.pdbx_strand_id
1 'polypeptide(L)'
;MQQHLELQFKASSSNDLIDDGLRTIRSGRLTATNRDQVLASLAAGLSRLYILILDLQRLEPDHPPKRRESGAEEPLCELGLADLHTMLFDLLGLHPGRSRGTADQWLCRLSADPVVITLVEALDEYRDTAAGSPSDPDAAWTGVRRAVDLDPGVLSRRLRSEIDDGNPQDRVSTGEYEKAWGDRLVTAVEGIRATIDVCSREGLLGGPAQNLGGRSTRRRHGPMAA
;
A
#
# COMPACT_ATOMS: atom_id res chain seq x y z
N MET A 1 -9.68 -1.67 -27.78
CA MET A 1 -10.36 -0.59 -27.04
C MET A 1 -11.12 -1.10 -25.81
N GLN A 2 -11.91 -2.17 -25.92
CA GLN A 2 -12.71 -2.71 -24.80
C GLN A 2 -11.88 -3.25 -23.62
N GLN A 3 -10.79 -3.99 -23.89
CA GLN A 3 -9.88 -4.49 -22.85
C GLN A 3 -9.21 -3.35 -22.04
N HIS A 4 -8.82 -2.26 -22.71
CA HIS A 4 -8.20 -1.12 -22.03
C HIS A 4 -9.17 -0.39 -21.08
N LEU A 5 -10.45 -0.28 -21.45
CA LEU A 5 -11.49 0.30 -20.60
C LEU A 5 -11.77 -0.58 -19.37
N GLU A 6 -11.77 -1.91 -19.53
CA GLU A 6 -11.98 -2.85 -18.44
C GLU A 6 -10.81 -2.80 -17.41
N LEU A 7 -9.57 -2.69 -17.89
CA LEU A 7 -8.39 -2.52 -17.04
C LEU A 7 -8.44 -1.20 -16.26
N GLN A 8 -8.82 -0.11 -16.93
CA GLN A 8 -9.02 1.19 -16.26
C GLN A 8 -10.12 1.13 -15.19
N PHE A 9 -11.22 0.43 -15.46
CA PHE A 9 -12.30 0.25 -14.50
C PHE A 9 -11.85 -0.55 -13.26
N LYS A 10 -11.13 -1.67 -13.47
CA LYS A 10 -10.56 -2.47 -12.37
C LYS A 10 -9.56 -1.68 -11.53
N ALA A 11 -8.68 -0.90 -12.19
CA ALA A 11 -7.76 0.00 -11.50
C ALA A 11 -8.50 1.09 -10.71
N SER A 12 -9.56 1.70 -11.27
CA SER A 12 -10.36 2.71 -10.58
C SER A 12 -11.03 2.13 -9.34
N SER A 13 -11.74 1.00 -9.48
CA SER A 13 -12.42 0.36 -8.35
C SER A 13 -11.47 -0.06 -7.23
N SER A 14 -10.25 -0.50 -7.58
CA SER A 14 -9.22 -0.84 -6.58
C SER A 14 -8.72 0.41 -5.86
N ASN A 15 -8.49 1.51 -6.59
CA ASN A 15 -8.09 2.79 -6.00
C ASN A 15 -9.19 3.39 -5.12
N ASP A 16 -10.47 3.23 -5.47
CA ASP A 16 -11.60 3.74 -4.68
C ASP A 16 -11.63 3.07 -3.29
N LEU A 17 -11.43 1.75 -3.23
CA LEU A 17 -11.33 1.01 -1.96
C LEU A 17 -10.15 1.50 -1.10
N ILE A 18 -9.02 1.79 -1.74
CA ILE A 18 -7.84 2.30 -1.04
C ILE A 18 -8.10 3.73 -0.53
N ASP A 19 -8.65 4.60 -1.38
CA ASP A 19 -8.91 5.99 -1.06
C ASP A 19 -9.95 6.15 0.05
N ASP A 20 -10.98 5.30 0.09
CA ASP A 20 -11.98 5.30 1.16
C ASP A 20 -11.40 4.85 2.51
N GLY A 21 -10.53 3.82 2.50
CA GLY A 21 -9.80 3.40 3.69
C GLY A 21 -8.87 4.49 4.21
N LEU A 22 -8.07 5.10 3.33
CA LEU A 22 -7.17 6.20 3.68
C LEU A 22 -7.92 7.45 4.16
N ARG A 23 -9.09 7.75 3.59
CA ARG A 23 -9.94 8.85 4.06
C ARG A 23 -10.41 8.61 5.49
N THR A 24 -10.79 7.38 5.82
CA THR A 24 -11.22 7.03 7.18
C THR A 24 -10.09 7.20 8.18
N ILE A 25 -8.90 6.67 7.87
CA ILE A 25 -7.70 6.79 8.73
C ILE A 25 -7.32 8.27 8.90
N ARG A 26 -7.21 9.03 7.81
CA ARG A 26 -6.82 10.45 7.83
C ARG A 26 -7.81 11.32 8.61
N SER A 27 -9.09 10.95 8.63
CA SER A 27 -10.11 11.66 9.41
C SER A 27 -10.10 11.35 10.91
N GLY A 28 -9.17 10.50 11.39
CA GLY A 28 -9.12 10.06 12.78
C GLY A 28 -10.31 9.17 13.18
N ARG A 29 -11.01 8.59 12.20
CA ARG A 29 -12.23 7.79 12.42
C ARG A 29 -11.96 6.28 12.46
N LEU A 30 -10.69 5.88 12.46
CA LEU A 30 -10.32 4.48 12.65
C LEU A 30 -10.50 4.14 14.14
N THR A 31 -11.37 3.17 14.43
CA THR A 31 -11.75 2.74 15.77
C THR A 31 -11.69 1.22 15.84
N ALA A 32 -11.64 0.64 17.04
CA ALA A 32 -11.68 -0.82 17.19
C ALA A 32 -12.89 -1.46 16.48
N THR A 33 -14.04 -0.77 16.43
CA THR A 33 -15.29 -1.27 15.85
C THR A 33 -15.28 -1.33 14.33
N ASN A 34 -14.61 -0.40 13.64
CA ASN A 34 -14.59 -0.35 12.17
C ASN A 34 -13.24 -0.72 11.56
N ARG A 35 -12.21 -0.95 12.38
CA ARG A 35 -10.85 -1.30 11.96
C ARG A 35 -10.86 -2.48 11.00
N ASP A 36 -11.49 -3.59 11.40
CA ASP A 36 -11.42 -4.84 10.64
C ASP A 36 -12.02 -4.66 9.23
N GLN A 37 -13.14 -3.94 9.13
CA GLN A 37 -13.76 -3.59 7.86
C GLN A 37 -12.86 -2.67 7.01
N VAL A 38 -12.27 -1.63 7.61
CA VAL A 38 -11.41 -0.67 6.90
C VAL A 38 -10.14 -1.36 6.39
N LEU A 39 -9.51 -2.18 7.21
CA LEU A 39 -8.28 -2.90 6.86
C LEU A 39 -8.55 -4.01 5.84
N ALA A 40 -9.65 -4.75 5.95
CA ALA A 40 -10.05 -5.70 4.92
C ALA A 40 -10.33 -5.02 3.57
N SER A 41 -10.94 -3.83 3.57
CA SER A 41 -11.16 -3.04 2.35
C SER A 41 -9.83 -2.57 1.73
N LEU A 42 -8.90 -2.10 2.55
CA LEU A 42 -7.55 -1.72 2.10
C LEU A 42 -6.81 -2.91 1.52
N ALA A 43 -6.85 -4.07 2.19
CA ALA A 43 -6.23 -5.30 1.74
C ALA A 43 -6.80 -5.73 0.38
N ALA A 44 -8.13 -5.76 0.23
CA ALA A 44 -8.79 -6.09 -1.03
C ALA A 44 -8.41 -5.12 -2.16
N GLY A 45 -8.32 -3.82 -1.87
CA GLY A 45 -7.88 -2.81 -2.83
C GLY A 45 -6.44 -3.02 -3.30
N LEU A 46 -5.51 -3.26 -2.37
CA LEU A 46 -4.10 -3.53 -2.69
C LEU A 46 -3.91 -4.86 -3.41
N SER A 47 -4.55 -5.95 -2.98
CA SER A 47 -4.48 -7.25 -3.65
C SER A 47 -4.92 -7.14 -5.12
N ARG A 48 -6.06 -6.48 -5.37
CA ARG A 48 -6.55 -6.27 -6.74
C ARG A 48 -5.60 -5.43 -7.58
N LEU A 49 -5.00 -4.41 -6.99
CA LEU A 49 -4.00 -3.58 -7.67
C LEU A 49 -2.75 -4.38 -8.03
N TYR A 50 -2.20 -5.16 -7.10
CA TYR A 50 -1.00 -5.98 -7.35
C TYR A 50 -1.27 -7.07 -8.40
N ILE A 51 -2.38 -7.80 -8.29
CA ILE A 51 -2.78 -8.81 -9.26
C ILE A 51 -2.90 -8.17 -10.65
N LEU A 52 -3.56 -7.02 -10.76
CA LEU A 52 -3.70 -6.31 -12.03
C LEU A 52 -2.34 -5.95 -12.63
N ILE A 53 -1.40 -5.45 -11.84
CA ILE A 53 -0.06 -5.07 -12.31
C ILE A 53 0.73 -6.31 -12.75
N LEU A 54 0.70 -7.38 -11.97
CA LEU A 54 1.39 -8.64 -12.27
C LEU A 54 0.80 -9.33 -13.52
N ASP A 55 -0.52 -9.31 -13.70
CA ASP A 55 -1.17 -9.82 -14.91
C ASP A 55 -0.80 -8.97 -16.13
N LEU A 56 -0.71 -7.64 -16.00
CA LEU A 56 -0.27 -6.78 -17.10
C LEU A 56 1.18 -7.04 -17.50
N GLN A 57 2.05 -7.29 -16.53
CA GLN A 57 3.45 -7.69 -16.78
C GLN A 57 3.56 -9.02 -17.53
N ARG A 58 2.70 -9.98 -17.21
CA ARG A 58 2.65 -11.29 -17.90
C ARG A 58 2.22 -11.18 -19.37
N LEU A 59 1.57 -10.08 -19.76
CA LEU A 59 1.12 -9.84 -21.14
C LEU A 59 2.20 -9.17 -22.01
N GLU A 60 3.37 -8.82 -21.45
CA GLU A 60 4.45 -8.21 -22.21
C GLU A 60 5.08 -9.18 -23.23
N PRO A 61 5.30 -8.75 -24.48
CA PRO A 61 5.79 -9.62 -25.56
C PRO A 61 7.23 -10.09 -25.36
N ASP A 62 8.04 -9.33 -24.62
CA ASP A 62 9.44 -9.66 -24.30
C ASP A 62 9.58 -10.52 -23.02
N HIS A 63 8.48 -10.80 -22.31
CA HIS A 63 8.48 -11.79 -21.25
C HIS A 63 8.45 -13.17 -21.91
N PRO A 64 9.55 -13.96 -21.90
CA PRO A 64 9.49 -15.31 -22.43
C PRO A 64 8.39 -16.04 -21.66
N PRO A 65 7.46 -16.74 -22.33
CA PRO A 65 6.49 -17.55 -21.62
C PRO A 65 7.32 -18.49 -20.74
N LYS A 66 7.25 -18.33 -19.42
CA LYS A 66 7.84 -19.31 -18.51
C LYS A 66 7.28 -20.64 -18.98
N ARG A 67 8.17 -21.50 -19.47
CA ARG A 67 7.82 -22.83 -19.93
C ARG A 67 7.03 -23.43 -18.77
N ARG A 68 5.77 -23.80 -19.02
CA ARG A 68 4.90 -24.43 -18.02
C ARG A 68 5.54 -25.75 -17.62
N GLU A 69 6.46 -25.68 -16.65
CA GLU A 69 7.04 -26.84 -16.02
C GLU A 69 5.99 -27.38 -15.06
N SER A 70 5.27 -28.38 -15.55
CA SER A 70 4.43 -29.35 -14.83
C SER A 70 4.16 -29.02 -13.35
N GLY A 71 3.05 -28.32 -13.14
CA GLY A 71 2.46 -27.94 -11.88
C GLY A 71 1.50 -26.79 -12.20
N ALA A 72 0.22 -26.89 -11.84
CA ALA A 72 -0.71 -25.78 -12.07
C ALA A 72 -0.14 -24.55 -11.32
N GLU A 73 0.30 -23.53 -12.06
CA GLU A 73 0.70 -22.26 -11.45
C GLU A 73 -0.53 -21.74 -10.69
N GLU A 74 -0.41 -21.60 -9.37
CA GLU A 74 -1.50 -21.13 -8.53
C GLU A 74 -1.99 -19.78 -9.08
N PRO A 75 -3.31 -19.61 -9.32
CA PRO A 75 -3.86 -18.33 -9.73
C PRO A 75 -3.40 -17.21 -8.80
N LEU A 76 -3.00 -16.04 -9.33
CA LEU A 76 -2.57 -14.91 -8.49
C LEU A 76 -3.63 -14.47 -7.47
N CYS A 77 -4.90 -14.79 -7.72
CA CYS A 77 -6.00 -14.53 -6.78
C CYS A 77 -5.98 -15.45 -5.54
N GLU A 78 -5.26 -16.56 -5.58
CA GLU A 78 -5.08 -17.51 -4.47
C GLU A 78 -3.89 -17.13 -3.58
N LEU A 79 -2.93 -16.35 -4.08
CA LEU A 79 -1.79 -15.87 -3.29
C LEU A 79 -2.21 -14.85 -2.22
N GLY A 80 -1.52 -14.87 -1.08
CA GLY A 80 -1.57 -13.87 -0.02
C GLY A 80 -1.14 -12.48 -0.50
N LEU A 81 -1.61 -11.43 0.16
CA LEU A 81 -1.22 -10.04 -0.11
C LEU A 81 0.27 -9.84 0.16
N ALA A 82 0.84 -10.48 1.18
CA ALA A 82 2.27 -10.41 1.47
C ALA A 82 3.11 -11.06 0.35
N ASP A 83 2.66 -12.20 -0.18
CA ASP A 83 3.30 -12.86 -1.32
C ASP A 83 3.18 -12.03 -2.60
N LEU A 84 2.01 -11.46 -2.87
CA LEU A 84 1.79 -10.56 -3.99
C LEU A 84 2.68 -9.31 -3.91
N HIS A 85 2.84 -8.74 -2.71
CA HIS A 85 3.74 -7.62 -2.48
C HIS A 85 5.19 -8.01 -2.79
N THR A 86 5.66 -9.10 -2.19
CA THR A 86 7.02 -9.61 -2.39
C THR A 86 7.29 -9.87 -3.87
N MET A 87 6.40 -10.59 -4.55
CA MET A 87 6.52 -10.89 -5.98
C MET A 87 6.61 -9.63 -6.85
N LEU A 88 5.76 -8.63 -6.60
CA LEU A 88 5.78 -7.39 -7.36
C LEU A 88 7.06 -6.59 -7.13
N PHE A 89 7.48 -6.42 -5.87
CA PHE A 89 8.63 -5.61 -5.53
C PHE A 89 9.97 -6.30 -5.83
N ASP A 90 10.02 -7.63 -5.81
CA ASP A 90 11.16 -8.39 -6.33
C ASP A 90 11.29 -8.25 -7.84
N LEU A 91 10.18 -8.35 -8.59
CA LEU A 91 10.17 -8.14 -10.04
C LEU A 91 10.68 -6.73 -10.39
N LEU A 92 10.19 -5.71 -9.69
CA LEU A 92 10.65 -4.33 -9.84
C LEU A 92 12.11 -4.15 -9.46
N GLY A 93 12.55 -4.81 -8.37
CA GLY A 93 13.92 -4.76 -7.87
C GLY A 93 14.93 -5.43 -8.82
N LEU A 94 14.53 -6.49 -9.50
CA LEU A 94 15.35 -7.25 -10.44
C LEU A 94 15.25 -6.76 -11.90
N HIS A 95 14.43 -5.73 -12.16
CA HIS A 95 14.17 -5.27 -13.52
C HIS A 95 15.48 -4.81 -14.20
N PRO A 96 15.83 -5.31 -15.41
CA PRO A 96 17.10 -4.99 -16.06
C PRO A 96 17.23 -3.52 -16.47
N GLY A 97 16.11 -2.84 -16.69
CA GLY A 97 16.04 -1.39 -16.91
C GLY A 97 16.15 -0.55 -15.64
N ARG A 98 16.30 -1.16 -14.46
CA ARG A 98 16.51 -0.45 -13.19
C ARG A 98 17.85 0.28 -13.25
N SER A 99 17.78 1.61 -13.39
CA SER A 99 18.93 2.49 -13.23
C SER A 99 18.94 3.08 -11.82
N ARG A 100 20.04 3.72 -11.37
CA ARG A 100 20.10 4.51 -10.10
C ARG A 100 19.26 5.80 -10.17
N GLY A 101 18.08 5.73 -10.78
CA GLY A 101 17.14 6.83 -11.00
C GLY A 101 16.14 7.00 -9.88
N THR A 102 15.01 7.62 -10.19
CA THR A 102 13.99 7.94 -9.17
C THR A 102 13.33 6.67 -8.65
N ALA A 103 12.95 5.73 -9.53
CA ALA A 103 12.32 4.47 -9.11
C ALA A 103 13.19 3.67 -8.13
N ASP A 104 14.51 3.62 -8.34
CA ASP A 104 15.45 2.93 -7.44
C ASP A 104 15.43 3.52 -6.03
N GLN A 105 15.43 4.85 -5.92
CA GLN A 105 15.33 5.53 -4.62
C GLN A 105 14.00 5.22 -3.92
N TRP A 106 12.88 5.20 -4.65
CA TRP A 106 11.58 4.86 -4.07
C TRP A 106 11.51 3.41 -3.61
N LEU A 107 12.00 2.47 -4.43
CA LEU A 107 12.07 1.05 -4.09
C LEU A 107 12.92 0.82 -2.83
N CYS A 108 14.13 1.41 -2.77
CA CYS A 108 15.00 1.29 -1.60
C CYS A 108 14.40 1.94 -0.35
N ARG A 109 13.68 3.05 -0.49
CA ARG A 109 12.97 3.69 0.65
C ARG A 109 11.84 2.82 1.16
N LEU A 110 11.04 2.26 0.24
CA LEU A 110 9.90 1.43 0.58
C LEU A 110 10.36 0.12 1.25
N SER A 111 11.39 -0.53 0.72
CA SER A 111 11.92 -1.77 1.30
C SER A 111 12.61 -1.58 2.66
N ALA A 112 13.12 -0.37 2.92
CA ALA A 112 13.69 0.00 4.22
C ALA A 112 12.64 0.50 5.23
N ASP A 113 11.36 0.64 4.83
CA ASP A 113 10.31 1.12 5.71
C ASP A 113 9.70 -0.07 6.52
N PRO A 114 9.96 -0.17 7.84
CA PRO A 114 9.44 -1.26 8.65
C PRO A 114 7.91 -1.22 8.80
N VAL A 115 7.30 -0.04 8.73
CA VAL A 115 5.84 0.11 8.83
C VAL A 115 5.17 -0.48 7.60
N VAL A 116 5.76 -0.31 6.42
CA VAL A 116 5.20 -0.86 5.16
C VAL A 116 5.14 -2.38 5.23
N ILE A 117 6.25 -3.03 5.60
CA ILE A 117 6.32 -4.50 5.66
C ILE A 117 5.30 -5.05 6.65
N THR A 118 5.31 -4.55 7.89
CA THR A 118 4.39 -5.02 8.93
C THR A 118 2.92 -4.69 8.61
N LEU A 119 2.66 -3.58 7.92
CA LEU A 119 1.30 -3.24 7.47
C LEU A 119 0.81 -4.21 6.40
N VAL A 120 1.66 -4.57 5.43
CA VAL A 120 1.30 -5.52 4.37
C VAL A 120 0.97 -6.90 4.98
N GLU A 121 1.79 -7.39 5.90
CA GLU A 121 1.54 -8.64 6.63
C GLU A 121 0.20 -8.60 7.39
N ALA A 122 -0.04 -7.52 8.14
CA ALA A 122 -1.31 -7.39 8.87
C ALA A 122 -2.52 -7.29 7.94
N LEU A 123 -2.42 -6.58 6.82
CA LEU A 123 -3.49 -6.51 5.82
C LEU A 123 -3.79 -7.88 5.22
N ASP A 124 -2.80 -8.76 5.09
CA ASP A 124 -3.01 -10.13 4.64
C ASP A 124 -3.85 -10.93 5.64
N GLU A 125 -3.52 -10.86 6.93
CA GLU A 125 -4.30 -11.50 8.00
C GLU A 125 -5.75 -10.97 8.05
N TYR A 126 -5.95 -9.65 7.84
CA TYR A 126 -7.30 -9.08 7.75
C TYR A 126 -8.09 -9.58 6.52
N ARG A 127 -7.41 -9.82 5.40
CA ARG A 127 -8.03 -10.42 4.21
C ARG A 127 -8.41 -11.86 4.47
N ASP A 128 -7.53 -12.64 5.07
CA ASP A 128 -7.75 -14.05 5.38
C ASP A 128 -8.90 -14.23 6.37
N THR A 129 -8.92 -13.40 7.42
CA THR A 129 -10.04 -13.34 8.37
C THR A 129 -11.36 -13.01 7.66
N ALA A 130 -11.35 -12.03 6.74
CA ALA A 130 -12.55 -11.68 5.96
C ALA A 130 -12.99 -12.78 4.99
N ALA A 131 -12.06 -13.64 4.55
CA ALA A 131 -12.34 -14.82 3.74
C ALA A 131 -12.79 -16.05 4.58
N GLY A 132 -12.76 -15.95 5.91
CA GLY A 132 -13.12 -17.03 6.83
C GLY A 132 -11.98 -18.01 7.15
N SER A 133 -10.74 -17.67 6.80
CA SER A 133 -9.55 -18.45 7.14
C SER A 133 -9.15 -18.25 8.61
N PRO A 134 -8.57 -19.27 9.27
CA PRO A 134 -8.06 -19.14 10.62
C PRO A 134 -6.81 -18.24 10.63
N SER A 135 -6.94 -17.06 11.22
CA SER A 135 -5.93 -15.99 11.21
C SER A 135 -5.99 -15.21 12.54
N ASP A 136 -4.91 -14.50 12.92
CA ASP A 136 -4.84 -13.64 14.11
C ASP A 136 -4.55 -12.17 13.74
N PRO A 137 -5.57 -11.46 13.21
CA PRO A 137 -5.39 -10.07 12.77
C PRO A 137 -5.09 -9.12 13.93
N ASP A 138 -5.43 -9.46 15.18
CA ASP A 138 -5.15 -8.63 16.35
C ASP A 138 -3.67 -8.68 16.77
N ALA A 139 -3.04 -9.86 16.68
CA ALA A 139 -1.61 -9.99 16.86
C ALA A 139 -0.85 -9.21 15.78
N ALA A 140 -1.25 -9.36 14.50
CA ALA A 140 -0.62 -8.65 13.39
C ALA A 140 -0.79 -7.12 13.52
N TRP A 141 -1.98 -6.67 13.92
CA TRP A 141 -2.23 -5.26 14.21
C TRP A 141 -1.39 -4.71 15.37
N THR A 142 -1.08 -5.54 16.36
CA THR A 142 -0.16 -5.17 17.44
C THR A 142 1.27 -4.98 16.95
N GLY A 143 1.70 -5.80 15.98
CA GLY A 143 2.93 -5.58 15.22
C GLY A 143 2.96 -4.21 14.53
N VAL A 144 1.88 -3.86 13.80
CA VAL A 144 1.76 -2.56 13.11
C VAL A 144 1.86 -1.41 14.10
N ARG A 145 1.11 -1.47 15.21
CA ARG A 145 1.18 -0.45 16.27
C ARG A 145 2.61 -0.25 16.76
N ARG A 146 3.32 -1.35 17.06
CA ARG A 146 4.72 -1.29 17.50
C ARG A 146 5.64 -0.65 16.45
N ALA A 147 5.48 -1.02 15.17
CA ALA A 147 6.30 -0.45 14.10
C ALA A 147 6.08 1.06 13.94
N VAL A 148 4.81 1.50 13.99
CA VAL A 148 4.45 2.93 13.90
C VAL A 148 4.94 3.69 15.12
N ASP A 149 4.80 3.13 16.33
CA ASP A 149 5.25 3.77 17.57
C ASP A 149 6.77 3.98 17.62
N LEU A 150 7.54 3.15 16.92
CA LEU A 150 8.99 3.29 16.80
C LEU A 150 9.41 4.30 15.71
N ASP A 151 8.48 4.78 14.89
CA ASP A 151 8.78 5.85 13.93
C ASP A 151 9.20 7.12 14.69
N PRO A 152 10.36 7.75 14.38
CA PRO A 152 10.85 8.90 15.13
C PRO A 152 9.85 10.07 15.21
N GLY A 153 9.05 10.26 14.15
CA GLY A 153 8.02 11.30 14.12
C GLY A 153 6.85 11.00 15.06
N VAL A 154 6.50 9.74 15.25
CA VAL A 154 5.41 9.31 16.15
C VAL A 154 5.91 9.19 17.58
N LEU A 155 7.06 8.55 17.80
CA LEU A 155 7.67 8.33 19.11
C LEU A 155 7.86 9.63 19.89
N SER A 156 8.36 10.68 19.22
CA SER A 156 8.58 11.99 19.85
C SER A 156 7.30 12.64 20.35
N ARG A 157 6.17 12.42 19.67
CA ARG A 157 4.85 12.93 20.09
C ARG A 157 4.24 12.06 21.18
N ARG A 158 4.44 10.74 21.11
CA ARG A 158 4.04 9.81 22.16
C ARG A 158 4.69 10.16 23.50
N LEU A 159 6.01 10.31 23.51
CA LEU A 159 6.77 10.69 24.72
C LEU A 159 6.31 12.03 25.28
N ARG A 160 5.95 12.99 24.43
CA ARG A 160 5.40 14.28 24.87
C ARG A 160 4.01 14.11 25.51
N SER A 161 3.14 13.30 24.92
CA SER A 161 1.82 13.01 25.49
C SER A 161 1.92 12.34 26.86
N GLU A 162 2.82 11.37 27.04
CA GLU A 162 2.98 10.61 28.29
C GLU A 162 3.55 11.46 29.46
N ILE A 163 4.27 12.55 29.16
CA ILE A 163 4.82 13.47 30.18
C ILE A 163 3.74 14.41 30.73
N ASP A 164 2.75 14.73 29.91
CA ASP A 164 1.87 15.87 30.15
C ASP A 164 0.58 15.51 30.92
N ASP A 165 0.13 14.24 30.95
CA ASP A 165 -1.14 13.59 31.45
C ASP A 165 -1.91 14.11 32.72
N GLY A 166 -1.79 15.38 33.12
CA GLY A 166 -2.44 15.99 34.29
C GLY A 166 -3.14 17.35 34.05
N ASN A 167 -3.13 17.90 32.84
CA ASN A 167 -3.62 19.24 32.48
C ASN A 167 -4.63 19.19 31.30
N PRO A 168 -5.74 19.94 31.29
CA PRO A 168 -6.68 20.01 30.14
C PRO A 168 -6.05 20.38 28.77
N GLN A 169 -4.84 20.93 28.75
CA GLN A 169 -4.04 21.15 27.53
C GLN A 169 -3.55 19.83 26.88
N ASP A 170 -3.58 18.71 27.62
CA ASP A 170 -3.05 17.40 27.19
C ASP A 170 -3.96 16.66 26.22
N ARG A 171 -5.25 17.01 26.17
CA ARG A 171 -6.12 16.49 25.09
C ARG A 171 -5.60 16.89 23.70
N VAL A 172 -4.85 18.00 23.62
CA VAL A 172 -4.19 18.42 22.39
C VAL A 172 -2.96 17.54 22.11
N SER A 173 -2.17 17.16 23.13
CA SER A 173 -0.98 16.31 22.96
C SER A 173 -1.34 14.86 22.59
N THR A 174 -2.41 14.30 23.19
CA THR A 174 -2.98 13.00 22.76
C THR A 174 -3.47 13.06 21.31
N GLY A 175 -4.17 14.13 20.93
CA GLY A 175 -4.63 14.32 19.55
C GLY A 175 -3.49 14.49 18.53
N GLU A 176 -2.38 15.11 18.92
CA GLU A 176 -1.17 15.20 18.09
C GLU A 176 -0.52 13.83 17.84
N TYR A 177 -0.47 12.99 18.89
CA TYR A 177 0.02 11.61 18.77
C TYR A 177 -0.88 10.78 17.86
N GLU A 178 -2.20 10.75 18.11
CA GLU A 178 -3.17 10.01 17.32
C GLU A 178 -3.15 10.43 15.84
N LYS A 179 -3.05 11.74 15.58
CA LYS A 179 -2.92 12.26 14.23
C LYS A 179 -1.63 11.81 13.56
N ALA A 180 -0.49 11.92 14.25
CA ALA A 180 0.79 11.48 13.68
C ALA A 180 0.82 9.97 13.41
N TRP A 181 0.18 9.19 14.25
CA TRP A 181 0.01 7.75 14.08
C TRP A 181 -0.81 7.44 12.82
N GLY A 182 -1.97 8.08 12.66
CA GLY A 182 -2.81 7.95 11.46
C GLY A 182 -2.12 8.43 10.18
N ASP A 183 -1.45 9.58 10.24
CA ASP A 183 -0.68 10.14 9.12
C ASP A 183 0.45 9.18 8.69
N ARG A 184 1.09 8.50 9.64
CA ARG A 184 2.16 7.54 9.34
C ARG A 184 1.65 6.29 8.63
N LEU A 185 0.51 5.76 9.04
CA LEU A 185 -0.16 4.66 8.32
C LEU A 185 -0.54 5.07 6.90
N VAL A 186 -1.14 6.25 6.75
CA VAL A 186 -1.52 6.80 5.44
C VAL A 186 -0.27 6.93 4.56
N THR A 187 0.83 7.45 5.11
CA THR A 187 2.11 7.60 4.41
C THR A 187 2.67 6.26 3.93
N ALA A 188 2.52 5.19 4.71
CA ALA A 188 2.98 3.86 4.29
C ALA A 188 2.23 3.36 3.04
N VAL A 189 0.89 3.41 3.05
CA VAL A 189 0.06 2.98 1.90
C VAL A 189 0.25 3.89 0.69
N GLU A 190 0.33 5.20 0.90
CA GLU A 190 0.60 6.16 -0.17
C GLU A 190 2.02 5.99 -0.73
N GLY A 191 2.99 5.59 0.10
CA GLY A 191 4.34 5.25 -0.32
C GLY A 191 4.39 4.06 -1.27
N ILE A 192 3.61 3.01 -0.99
CA ILE A 192 3.44 1.86 -1.91
C ILE A 192 2.91 2.35 -3.27
N ARG A 193 1.80 3.10 -3.27
CA ARG A 193 1.19 3.60 -4.52
C ARG A 193 2.11 4.54 -5.29
N ALA A 194 2.79 5.45 -4.60
CA ALA A 194 3.74 6.37 -5.21
C ALA A 194 4.92 5.62 -5.85
N THR A 195 5.41 4.57 -5.20
CA THR A 195 6.48 3.73 -5.75
C THR A 195 6.02 3.03 -7.03
N ILE A 196 4.83 2.42 -7.02
CA ILE A 196 4.22 1.80 -8.20
C ILE A 196 4.04 2.83 -9.33
N ASP A 197 3.55 4.03 -9.03
CA ASP A 197 3.37 5.10 -10.00
C ASP A 197 4.69 5.56 -10.64
N VAL A 198 5.76 5.69 -9.84
CA VAL A 198 7.09 6.04 -10.35
C VAL A 198 7.63 4.93 -11.23
N CYS A 199 7.55 3.67 -10.79
CA CYS A 199 7.96 2.51 -11.58
C CYS A 199 7.16 2.38 -12.89
N SER A 200 5.86 2.68 -12.86
CA SER A 200 4.99 2.75 -14.04
C SER A 200 5.48 3.80 -15.04
N ARG A 201 5.78 5.03 -14.57
CA ARG A 201 6.23 6.13 -15.42
C ARG A 201 7.60 5.89 -16.03
N GLU A 202 8.50 5.24 -15.29
CA GLU A 202 9.82 4.84 -15.79
C GLU A 202 9.78 3.57 -16.66
N GLY A 203 8.60 2.98 -16.88
CA GLY A 203 8.42 1.82 -17.76
C GLY A 203 8.89 0.49 -17.15
N LEU A 204 9.20 0.46 -15.85
CA LEU A 204 9.59 -0.77 -15.14
C LEU A 204 8.42 -1.76 -15.01
N LEU A 205 7.19 -1.29 -15.26
CA LEU A 205 5.99 -2.12 -15.25
C LEU A 205 5.62 -2.71 -16.64
N GLY A 206 6.39 -2.43 -17.68
CA GLY A 206 6.04 -2.78 -19.07
C GLY A 206 5.06 -1.80 -19.73
N GLY A 207 4.93 -1.88 -21.05
CA GLY A 207 4.15 -0.96 -21.89
C GLY A 207 2.66 -0.82 -21.52
N PRO A 208 1.90 -1.92 -21.31
CA PRO A 208 0.49 -1.92 -20.92
C PRO A 208 0.22 -1.30 -19.55
N ALA A 209 1.20 -1.37 -18.64
CA ALA A 209 1.13 -0.78 -17.31
C ALA A 209 1.69 0.65 -17.24
N GLN A 210 2.29 1.13 -18.33
CA GLN A 210 2.80 2.50 -18.44
C GLN A 210 1.62 3.47 -18.47
N ASN A 211 1.57 4.39 -17.50
CA ASN A 211 0.48 5.35 -17.25
C ASN A 211 -0.77 4.84 -16.52
N LEU A 212 -0.70 3.70 -15.81
CA LEU A 212 -1.79 3.29 -14.89
C LEU A 212 -2.18 4.42 -13.90
N GLY A 213 -1.21 5.22 -13.44
CA GLY A 213 -1.43 6.39 -12.57
C GLY A 213 -1.73 7.71 -13.29
N GLY A 214 -1.73 7.74 -14.63
CA GLY A 214 -1.71 8.97 -15.45
C GLY A 214 -2.95 9.86 -15.40
N ARG A 215 -4.05 9.42 -14.76
CA ARG A 215 -5.27 10.23 -14.60
C ARG A 215 -5.57 10.70 -13.18
N SER A 216 -4.85 10.23 -12.17
CA SER A 216 -5.15 10.63 -10.77
C SER A 216 -4.57 12.02 -10.42
N THR A 217 -3.50 12.45 -11.09
CA THR A 217 -2.79 13.71 -10.76
C THR A 217 -3.32 14.96 -11.46
N ARG A 218 -4.23 14.86 -12.44
CA ARG A 218 -4.70 16.05 -13.19
C ARG A 218 -5.70 16.94 -12.42
N ARG A 219 -6.00 16.65 -11.15
CA ARG A 219 -6.94 17.43 -10.33
C ARG A 219 -6.37 18.10 -9.08
N ARG A 220 -5.05 18.13 -8.88
CA ARG A 220 -4.45 18.88 -7.76
C ARG A 220 -3.14 19.56 -8.12
N HIS A 221 -3.14 20.48 -9.08
CA HIS A 221 -2.17 21.58 -9.11
C HIS A 221 -2.97 22.84 -9.45
N GLY A 222 -3.43 23.54 -8.42
CA GLY A 222 -3.78 24.96 -8.54
C GLY A 222 -2.48 25.77 -8.65
N PRO A 223 -2.46 26.88 -9.39
CA PRO A 223 -1.24 27.64 -9.61
C PRO A 223 -0.76 28.25 -8.29
N MET A 224 0.51 28.01 -7.94
CA MET A 224 1.20 28.79 -6.92
C MET A 224 1.37 30.20 -7.50
N ALA A 225 0.70 31.19 -6.90
CA ALA A 225 0.88 32.59 -7.25
C ALA A 225 2.29 33.06 -6.89
N ALA A 226 2.84 33.90 -7.76
CA ALA A 226 4.13 34.58 -7.64
C ALA A 226 4.15 35.63 -6.52
#